data_AF-G0R0J6-F1
#
_entry.id   AF-G0R0J6-F1
#
_cell.length_a   1.000
_cell.length_b   1.000
_cell.length_c   1.000
_cell.angle_alpha   90.00
_cell.angle_beta   90.00
_cell.angle_gamma   90.00
#
_symmetry.space_group_name_H-M   'P 1'
#
loop_
_entity.id
_entity.type
_entity.pdbx_description
1 polymer ?
#
loop_
_entity_poly.entity_id
_entity_poly.type
_entity_poly.pdbx_seq_one_letter_code
_entity_poly.pdbx_strand_id
1 'polypeptide(L)'
;MYEKKKYSFQFYYFIQQFNIVFIFKQTLKIYCTQNHKQSQGFNFNTSSWRSIYACIYASRHQRNNKRFFFQKKKDKNLKKGLTSEEMENLNCRLLLGNTYHLAYQPGGDFLEKVGGLHKYMNWKYNILTDSGGFQMVSLSKLCEITEEGVRFSSPVDGSEMFLRPEDSVHTQNQIGADIMMALDDVVQTTTQGERMKIACERTVRWIDRNIEAHKKQNEQNLYPIVQGGIDFELRKYCLEQLISKDAAGYAIGGLAGGEDKQDFWRIVNLCTDYLPKDKPVYLMGVGYPEDLVVCACLGVDQFDCVFSTRTARFGTAFTKYGFLKLKNSERQLDLGPIDDDCGCETCKRFSVSFLYNTIGKEETACHLVSYHNLYYLLNLMKNLRQSILDGTLQQFVNNFFKNYYKYEKKIPQWIKDAMEAAKINLTFTFDE
;
A
#
# COMPACT_ATOMS: atom_id res chain seq x y z
N MET A 1 20.53 42.62 18.67
CA MET A 1 20.85 41.20 18.96
C MET A 1 19.55 40.38 18.95
N TYR A 2 19.13 39.95 17.77
CA TYR A 2 18.05 38.96 17.59
C TYR A 2 18.66 37.89 16.67
N GLU A 3 19.22 36.83 17.25
CA GLU A 3 19.70 35.69 16.48
C GLU A 3 18.73 34.51 16.61
N LYS A 4 18.10 34.22 15.48
CA LYS A 4 17.27 33.05 15.21
C LYS A 4 18.08 31.77 15.44
N LYS A 5 17.78 31.01 16.49
CA LYS A 5 18.17 29.58 16.56
C LYS A 5 17.28 28.76 15.62
N LYS A 6 17.75 28.66 14.38
CA LYS A 6 17.21 27.83 13.29
C LYS A 6 17.81 26.41 13.41
N TYR A 7 17.41 25.63 14.42
CA TYR A 7 17.80 24.20 14.51
C TYR A 7 16.69 23.37 15.16
N SER A 8 15.60 23.14 14.43
CA SER A 8 14.63 22.09 14.77
C SER A 8 13.77 21.70 13.55
N PHE A 9 14.36 21.17 12.48
CA PHE A 9 13.56 20.70 11.34
C PHE A 9 14.07 19.42 10.65
N GLN A 10 15.11 18.77 11.16
CA GLN A 10 15.81 17.69 10.43
C GLN A 10 15.74 16.29 11.07
N PHE A 11 14.93 16.10 12.12
CA PHE A 11 14.83 14.80 12.83
C PHE A 11 13.41 14.19 12.84
N TYR A 12 12.51 14.69 11.98
CA TYR A 12 11.09 14.33 11.99
C TYR A 12 10.68 13.16 11.05
N TYR A 13 11.62 12.53 10.35
CA TYR A 13 11.29 11.53 9.31
C TYR A 13 11.54 10.06 9.68
N PHE A 14 11.96 9.74 10.91
CA PHE A 14 12.59 8.45 11.20
C PHE A 14 11.70 7.34 11.80
N ILE A 15 10.38 7.34 11.55
CA ILE A 15 9.50 6.22 11.99
C ILE A 15 8.29 6.01 11.07
N GLN A 16 8.47 5.47 9.87
CA GLN A 16 7.34 5.01 9.04
C GLN A 16 7.83 3.85 8.15
N GLN A 17 7.93 2.64 8.69
CA GLN A 17 8.72 1.60 8.01
C GLN A 17 7.92 0.69 7.05
N PHE A 18 6.64 0.96 6.78
CA PHE A 18 5.74 -0.08 6.31
C PHE A 18 4.38 0.45 5.74
N ASN A 19 3.98 0.02 4.52
CA ASN A 19 2.71 0.39 3.86
C ASN A 19 1.70 -0.77 3.78
N ILE A 20 0.46 -0.52 3.39
CA ILE A 20 -0.63 -1.49 3.57
C ILE A 20 -1.19 -1.91 2.23
N VAL A 21 -1.04 -3.18 1.80
CA VAL A 21 -1.62 -3.67 0.53
C VAL A 21 -3.06 -4.21 0.63
N PHE A 22 -4.10 -3.43 0.33
CA PHE A 22 -5.47 -3.94 0.18
C PHE A 22 -5.59 -4.85 -1.05
N ILE A 23 -6.25 -6.00 -0.97
CA ILE A 23 -6.51 -6.89 -2.13
C ILE A 23 -8.02 -7.09 -2.30
N PHE A 24 -8.46 -7.12 -3.55
CA PHE A 24 -9.83 -7.04 -3.98
C PHE A 24 -10.29 -8.28 -4.78
N LYS A 25 -9.48 -8.74 -5.74
CA LYS A 25 -9.80 -9.92 -6.58
C LYS A 25 -8.73 -10.99 -6.40
N GLN A 26 -9.15 -12.24 -6.34
CA GLN A 26 -8.24 -13.37 -6.11
C GLN A 26 -7.95 -14.08 -7.42
N THR A 27 -6.89 -13.65 -8.09
CA THR A 27 -6.19 -14.44 -9.11
C THR A 27 -4.90 -15.06 -8.57
N LEU A 28 -4.52 -14.77 -7.32
CA LEU A 28 -3.36 -15.38 -6.67
C LEU A 28 -3.68 -16.76 -6.09
N LYS A 29 -3.37 -17.81 -6.86
CA LYS A 29 -2.80 -19.04 -6.30
C LYS A 29 -1.29 -18.81 -6.18
N ILE A 30 -0.83 -18.36 -5.01
CA ILE A 30 0.61 -18.44 -4.70
C ILE A 30 0.91 -19.89 -4.41
N TYR A 31 1.44 -20.61 -5.40
CA TYR A 31 2.04 -21.90 -5.18
C TYR A 31 3.46 -21.68 -4.66
N CYS A 32 3.63 -21.73 -3.35
CA CYS A 32 4.91 -22.05 -2.74
C CYS A 32 4.67 -23.22 -1.79
N THR A 33 5.27 -24.36 -2.10
CA THR A 33 4.95 -25.69 -1.59
C THR A 33 4.99 -25.80 -0.06
N GLN A 34 3.87 -26.21 0.55
CA GLN A 34 3.91 -27.07 1.73
C GLN A 34 3.67 -28.52 1.26
N ASN A 35 4.64 -29.39 1.53
CA ASN A 35 4.71 -30.80 1.15
C ASN A 35 3.37 -31.56 1.20
N HIS A 36 2.91 -32.12 0.06
CA HIS A 36 2.69 -33.57 -0.16
C HIS A 36 2.05 -33.87 -1.54
N LYS A 37 2.79 -34.61 -2.37
CA LYS A 37 2.43 -35.60 -3.41
C LYS A 37 1.28 -35.35 -4.44
N GLN A 38 1.66 -35.65 -5.69
CA GLN A 38 0.89 -36.10 -6.88
C GLN A 38 0.35 -35.06 -7.89
N SER A 39 1.21 -34.82 -8.90
CA SER A 39 1.01 -34.99 -10.36
C SER A 39 -0.24 -34.48 -11.09
N GLN A 40 0.06 -33.68 -12.12
CA GLN A 40 -0.54 -33.59 -13.47
C GLN A 40 -1.97 -33.08 -13.63
N GLY A 41 -2.10 -32.01 -14.43
CA GLY A 41 -3.35 -31.49 -15.00
C GLY A 41 -3.60 -30.03 -14.62
N PHE A 42 -3.14 -29.10 -15.47
CA PHE A 42 -3.58 -27.70 -15.39
C PHE A 42 -5.03 -27.60 -15.85
N ASN A 43 -5.95 -27.60 -14.88
CA ASN A 43 -7.35 -27.24 -15.09
C ASN A 43 -7.70 -26.08 -14.16
N PHE A 44 -8.08 -24.95 -14.75
CA PHE A 44 -8.68 -23.82 -14.05
C PHE A 44 -10.10 -24.21 -13.60
N ASN A 45 -10.34 -24.18 -12.29
CA ASN A 45 -11.67 -24.26 -11.73
C ASN A 45 -11.86 -23.08 -10.75
N THR A 46 -12.80 -22.20 -11.06
CA THR A 46 -13.09 -20.90 -10.45
C THR A 46 -13.86 -21.00 -9.12
N SER A 47 -13.56 -22.00 -8.29
CA SER A 47 -14.43 -22.39 -7.16
C SER A 47 -13.77 -22.43 -5.78
N SER A 48 -12.58 -21.85 -5.58
CA SER A 48 -11.98 -21.76 -4.25
C SER A 48 -11.45 -20.36 -3.92
N TRP A 49 -12.36 -19.51 -3.44
CA TRP A 49 -12.12 -18.11 -3.11
C TRP A 49 -11.80 -17.95 -1.61
N ARG A 50 -10.53 -17.69 -1.25
CA ARG A 50 -10.09 -17.37 0.13
C ARG A 50 -9.42 -15.99 0.21
N SER A 51 -9.88 -15.16 1.13
CA SER A 51 -9.55 -13.74 1.28
C SER A 51 -8.08 -13.43 1.61
N ILE A 52 -7.54 -12.32 1.09
CA ILE A 52 -6.22 -11.76 1.42
C ILE A 52 -6.40 -10.23 1.66
N TYR A 53 -5.83 -9.65 2.73
CA TYR A 53 -6.00 -8.23 3.16
C TYR A 53 -4.66 -7.72 3.78
N ALA A 54 -4.36 -6.44 4.10
CA ALA A 54 -3.02 -6.05 4.65
C ALA A 54 -2.95 -5.05 5.83
N CYS A 55 -1.84 -5.04 6.62
CA CYS A 55 -1.15 -3.96 7.41
C CYS A 55 -0.13 -4.48 8.48
N ILE A 56 0.84 -3.65 8.93
CA ILE A 56 2.18 -4.02 9.41
C ILE A 56 2.60 -3.55 10.83
N TYR A 57 3.47 -4.39 11.42
CA TYR A 57 4.60 -4.26 12.36
C TYR A 57 4.40 -4.91 13.73
N ALA A 58 4.62 -6.22 13.79
CA ALA A 58 4.83 -6.94 15.03
C ALA A 58 6.05 -6.44 15.79
N SER A 59 5.81 -5.89 16.98
CA SER A 59 6.74 -6.07 18.09
C SER A 59 6.32 -7.30 18.90
N ARG A 60 7.32 -8.03 19.39
CA ARG A 60 7.19 -9.30 20.11
C ARG A 60 6.62 -9.07 21.51
N HIS A 61 5.45 -9.64 21.83
CA HIS A 61 5.09 -9.97 23.22
C HIS A 61 5.39 -11.45 23.45
N GLN A 62 6.58 -11.77 23.97
CA GLN A 62 6.85 -13.13 24.44
C GLN A 62 6.34 -13.28 25.87
N ARG A 63 5.30 -14.12 26.05
CA ARG A 63 5.15 -14.89 27.28
C ARG A 63 6.05 -16.13 27.17
N ASN A 64 7.09 -16.13 28.01
CA ASN A 64 7.95 -17.25 28.43
C ASN A 64 9.16 -17.69 27.56
N ASN A 65 10.33 -17.55 28.20
CA ASN A 65 11.55 -18.38 28.19
C ASN A 65 12.35 -18.57 26.87
N LYS A 66 13.17 -17.58 26.51
CA LYS A 66 14.67 -17.65 26.52
C LYS A 66 15.28 -16.36 25.92
N ARG A 67 16.37 -15.91 26.53
CA ARG A 67 16.99 -14.56 26.46
C ARG A 67 17.59 -14.21 25.10
N PHE A 68 17.13 -13.11 24.50
CA PHE A 68 17.96 -12.23 23.66
C PHE A 68 17.57 -10.78 23.97
N PHE A 69 18.43 -10.08 24.73
CA PHE A 69 18.29 -8.65 25.05
C PHE A 69 18.96 -7.84 23.94
N PHE A 70 18.21 -7.02 23.21
CA PHE A 70 18.80 -5.95 22.40
C PHE A 70 18.98 -4.69 23.27
N GLN A 71 20.18 -4.13 23.21
CA GLN A 71 20.59 -2.92 23.90
C GLN A 71 19.78 -1.72 23.36
N LYS A 72 19.02 -1.06 24.26
CA LYS A 72 18.35 0.22 23.99
C LYS A 72 19.38 1.28 23.58
N LYS A 73 19.49 1.58 22.28
CA LYS A 73 19.82 2.96 21.87
C LYS A 73 18.56 3.81 22.11
N LYS A 74 18.74 5.00 22.70
CA LYS A 74 17.69 5.96 23.00
C LYS A 74 17.08 6.53 21.71
N ASP A 75 16.29 5.75 20.99
CA ASP A 75 15.35 6.28 20.01
C ASP A 75 13.99 6.44 20.69
N LYS A 76 13.60 7.69 20.95
CA LYS A 76 12.30 8.09 21.55
C LYS A 76 11.08 7.78 20.66
N ASN A 77 11.25 6.88 19.70
CA ASN A 77 10.52 6.86 18.46
C ASN A 77 10.03 5.44 18.06
N LEU A 78 10.44 4.41 18.80
CA LEU A 78 10.19 2.98 18.55
C LEU A 78 8.78 2.44 18.89
N LYS A 79 7.74 3.28 18.93
CA LYS A 79 6.46 2.93 19.61
C LYS A 79 5.18 3.04 18.77
N LYS A 80 5.28 3.10 17.45
CA LYS A 80 4.11 3.33 16.57
C LYS A 80 3.87 2.11 15.70
N GLY A 81 2.83 1.34 15.97
CA GLY A 81 2.49 0.19 15.13
C GLY A 81 1.38 -0.69 15.71
N LEU A 82 0.97 -1.66 14.90
CA LEU A 82 0.04 -2.73 15.25
C LEU A 82 0.80 -4.05 15.20
N THR A 83 0.59 -4.88 16.21
CA THR A 83 1.21 -6.20 16.29
C THR A 83 0.76 -7.11 15.14
N SER A 84 1.57 -8.12 14.79
CA SER A 84 1.13 -9.15 13.83
C SER A 84 -0.19 -9.77 14.26
N GLU A 85 -0.38 -10.08 15.53
CA GLU A 85 -1.63 -10.67 16.06
C GLU A 85 -2.84 -9.77 15.81
N GLU A 86 -2.76 -8.48 16.12
CA GLU A 86 -3.82 -7.51 15.81
C GLU A 86 -4.11 -7.50 14.32
N MET A 87 -3.08 -7.59 13.50
CA MET A 87 -3.24 -7.64 12.06
C MET A 87 -3.91 -8.93 11.59
N GLU A 88 -3.57 -10.07 12.18
CA GLU A 88 -4.26 -11.33 11.91
C GLU A 88 -5.75 -11.27 12.29
N ASN A 89 -6.07 -10.60 13.42
CA ASN A 89 -7.42 -10.39 13.94
C ASN A 89 -8.25 -9.45 13.03
N LEU A 90 -7.59 -8.46 12.41
CA LEU A 90 -8.17 -7.65 11.33
C LEU A 90 -8.35 -8.42 10.02
N ASN A 91 -8.03 -9.72 10.00
CA ASN A 91 -8.06 -10.60 8.84
C ASN A 91 -7.08 -10.19 7.73
N CYS A 92 -6.02 -9.45 8.05
CA CYS A 92 -4.91 -9.17 7.14
C CYS A 92 -4.06 -10.44 6.87
N ARG A 93 -3.50 -10.54 5.65
CA ARG A 93 -2.91 -11.69 4.94
C ARG A 93 -1.84 -11.32 3.88
N LEU A 94 -1.64 -10.06 3.51
CA LEU A 94 -0.53 -9.55 2.69
C LEU A 94 0.05 -8.34 3.42
N LEU A 95 1.32 -7.98 3.28
CA LEU A 95 1.92 -6.78 3.88
C LEU A 95 2.82 -6.08 2.88
N LEU A 96 3.02 -4.77 2.93
CA LEU A 96 4.10 -4.12 2.18
C LEU A 96 5.35 -3.85 3.03
N GLY A 97 6.38 -4.68 2.90
CA GLY A 97 7.72 -4.38 3.40
C GLY A 97 8.39 -3.29 2.57
N ASN A 98 8.85 -2.21 3.19
CA ASN A 98 9.66 -1.24 2.46
C ASN A 98 11.11 -1.73 2.35
N THR A 99 11.56 -2.02 1.14
CA THR A 99 12.89 -2.61 0.88
C THR A 99 14.00 -1.67 1.33
N TYR A 100 13.90 -0.38 1.02
CA TYR A 100 14.91 0.60 1.38
C TYR A 100 15.20 0.61 2.90
N HIS A 101 14.16 0.64 3.72
CA HIS A 101 14.31 0.62 5.18
C HIS A 101 14.81 -0.72 5.70
N LEU A 102 14.29 -1.83 5.18
CA LEU A 102 14.68 -3.18 5.61
C LEU A 102 16.12 -3.51 5.24
N ALA A 103 16.59 -3.04 4.08
CA ALA A 103 17.96 -3.17 3.60
C ALA A 103 18.97 -2.45 4.50
N TYR A 104 18.57 -1.33 5.11
CA TYR A 104 19.40 -0.57 6.02
C TYR A 104 19.29 -1.06 7.46
N GLN A 105 18.07 -1.33 7.93
CA GLN A 105 17.80 -1.76 9.30
C GLN A 105 16.57 -2.69 9.35
N PRO A 106 16.73 -3.96 9.71
CA PRO A 106 17.91 -4.56 10.34
C PRO A 106 19.03 -4.97 9.36
N GLY A 107 18.81 -4.91 8.05
CA GLY A 107 19.77 -5.29 7.02
C GLY A 107 19.42 -6.60 6.31
N GLY A 108 19.65 -6.68 5.00
CA GLY A 108 19.38 -7.87 4.17
C GLY A 108 20.08 -9.13 4.67
N ASP A 109 21.40 -9.06 4.89
CA ASP A 109 22.20 -10.16 5.44
C ASP A 109 21.71 -10.66 6.81
N PHE A 110 21.21 -9.74 7.65
CA PHE A 110 20.65 -10.11 8.94
C PHE A 110 19.33 -10.85 8.75
N LEU A 111 18.43 -10.33 7.91
CA LEU A 111 17.15 -10.97 7.58
C LEU A 111 17.36 -12.37 7.02
N GLU A 112 18.32 -12.54 6.11
CA GLU A 112 18.67 -13.85 5.57
C GLU A 112 19.12 -14.83 6.67
N LYS A 113 20.00 -14.38 7.59
CA LYS A 113 20.48 -15.20 8.72
C LYS A 113 19.39 -15.61 9.71
N VAL A 114 18.40 -14.74 9.97
CA VAL A 114 17.26 -15.08 10.85
C VAL A 114 16.15 -15.84 10.12
N GLY A 115 16.34 -16.12 8.82
CA GLY A 115 15.46 -16.93 7.99
C GLY A 115 14.28 -16.17 7.38
N GLY A 116 14.49 -14.90 7.02
CA GLY A 116 13.56 -14.04 6.30
C GLY A 116 12.70 -13.15 7.20
N LEU A 117 12.06 -12.15 6.58
CA LEU A 117 11.22 -11.17 7.26
C LEU A 117 10.04 -11.80 7.99
N HIS A 118 9.40 -12.82 7.39
CA HIS A 118 8.30 -13.57 8.01
C HIS A 118 8.67 -14.08 9.41
N LYS A 119 9.83 -14.74 9.55
CA LYS A 119 10.32 -15.25 10.85
C LYS A 119 10.69 -14.11 11.78
N TYR A 120 11.35 -13.08 11.27
CA TYR A 120 11.78 -11.93 12.05
C TYR A 120 10.60 -11.21 12.72
N MET A 121 9.52 -10.97 11.96
CA MET A 121 8.33 -10.26 12.45
C MET A 121 7.22 -11.20 12.94
N ASN A 122 7.44 -12.51 12.95
CA ASN A 122 6.41 -13.51 13.29
C ASN A 122 5.11 -13.29 12.48
N TRP A 123 5.24 -13.19 11.16
CA TRP A 123 4.12 -13.04 10.24
C TRP A 123 4.02 -14.26 9.34
N LYS A 124 2.89 -14.95 9.42
CA LYS A 124 2.67 -16.24 8.75
C LYS A 124 1.98 -16.15 7.39
N TYR A 125 1.57 -14.96 6.99
CA TYR A 125 0.94 -14.72 5.69
C TYR A 125 1.90 -13.99 4.77
N ASN A 126 1.42 -13.57 3.61
CA ASN A 126 2.28 -13.09 2.53
C ASN A 126 2.84 -11.69 2.83
N ILE A 127 3.95 -11.37 2.18
CA ILE A 127 4.60 -10.07 2.15
C ILE A 127 4.89 -9.71 0.69
N LEU A 128 4.56 -8.48 0.34
CA LEU A 128 4.99 -7.75 -0.84
C LEU A 128 6.11 -6.80 -0.43
N THR A 129 7.15 -6.64 -1.24
CA THR A 129 8.16 -5.61 -1.07
C THR A 129 8.15 -4.64 -2.23
N ASP A 130 8.27 -3.34 -1.93
CA ASP A 130 8.57 -2.36 -2.97
C ASP A 130 10.04 -2.48 -3.45
N SER A 131 10.41 -1.81 -4.53
CA SER A 131 11.76 -1.88 -5.07
C SER A 131 12.77 -0.99 -4.31
N GLY A 132 12.28 -0.06 -3.50
CA GLY A 132 13.05 0.99 -2.84
C GLY A 132 13.30 2.26 -3.69
N GLY A 133 13.01 2.24 -5.00
CA GLY A 133 13.28 3.35 -5.92
C GLY A 133 12.52 4.64 -5.56
N PHE A 134 11.22 4.54 -5.24
CA PHE A 134 10.38 5.70 -4.90
C PHE A 134 10.92 6.47 -3.68
N GLN A 135 11.38 5.76 -2.65
CA GLN A 135 11.88 6.36 -1.41
C GLN A 135 13.20 7.09 -1.65
N MET A 136 14.05 6.56 -2.53
CA MET A 136 15.31 7.23 -2.90
C MET A 136 15.06 8.56 -3.61
N VAL A 137 14.11 8.58 -4.55
CA VAL A 137 13.74 9.79 -5.31
C VAL A 137 13.01 10.82 -4.42
N SER A 138 12.16 10.38 -3.50
CA SER A 138 11.36 11.27 -2.65
C SER A 138 12.09 11.79 -1.41
N LEU A 139 13.12 11.09 -0.91
CA LEU A 139 13.87 11.47 0.30
C LEU A 139 15.15 12.25 -0.01
N SER A 140 15.76 12.09 -1.18
CA SER A 140 17.01 12.78 -1.53
C SER A 140 16.77 14.01 -2.41
N LYS A 141 17.26 15.17 -1.98
CA LYS A 141 17.35 16.37 -2.83
C LYS A 141 18.37 16.21 -3.98
N LEU A 142 19.26 15.24 -3.85
CA LEU A 142 20.32 14.92 -4.80
C LEU A 142 20.15 13.46 -5.22
N CYS A 143 19.38 13.25 -6.28
CA CYS A 143 19.16 11.94 -6.88
C CYS A 143 19.57 12.03 -8.35
N GLU A 144 20.44 11.12 -8.78
CA GLU A 144 20.83 10.97 -10.17
C GLU A 144 20.40 9.58 -10.65
N ILE A 145 19.66 9.54 -11.76
CA ILE A 145 19.17 8.28 -12.34
C ILE A 145 19.84 8.11 -13.70
N THR A 146 20.69 7.09 -13.79
CA THR A 146 21.40 6.71 -15.01
C THR A 146 20.84 5.39 -15.54
N GLU A 147 21.38 4.87 -16.65
CA GLU A 147 21.01 3.54 -17.11
C GLU A 147 21.44 2.44 -16.13
N GLU A 148 22.52 2.65 -15.37
CA GLU A 148 23.05 1.65 -14.46
C GLU A 148 22.17 1.48 -13.21
N GLY A 149 21.60 2.57 -12.69
CA GLY A 149 20.77 2.56 -11.48
C GLY A 149 20.50 3.96 -10.92
N VAL A 150 20.14 4.02 -9.65
CA VAL A 150 19.80 5.24 -8.90
C VAL A 150 20.90 5.56 -7.90
N ARG A 151 21.55 6.72 -8.05
CA ARG A 151 22.51 7.27 -7.09
C ARG A 151 21.85 8.34 -6.23
N PHE A 152 22.10 8.30 -4.93
CA PHE A 152 21.51 9.27 -4.00
C PHE A 152 22.33 9.35 -2.71
N SER A 153 22.16 10.45 -1.96
CA SER A 153 22.77 10.60 -0.64
C SER A 153 21.88 10.03 0.45
N SER A 154 22.48 9.27 1.36
CA SER A 154 21.85 8.81 2.59
C SER A 154 21.26 9.96 3.38
N PRO A 155 19.96 9.91 3.74
CA PRO A 155 19.37 10.91 4.62
C PRO A 155 19.86 10.78 6.06
N VAL A 156 20.57 9.69 6.40
CA VAL A 156 21.05 9.39 7.76
C VAL A 156 22.39 10.06 8.04
N ASP A 157 23.34 9.86 7.13
CA ASP A 157 24.74 10.25 7.31
C ASP A 157 25.36 10.94 6.09
N GLY A 158 24.60 11.09 5.00
CA GLY A 158 25.05 11.75 3.78
C GLY A 158 25.95 10.90 2.88
N SER A 159 26.20 9.62 3.22
CA SER A 159 26.97 8.71 2.37
C SER A 159 26.33 8.53 1.00
N GLU A 160 27.14 8.42 -0.06
CA GLU A 160 26.63 8.10 -1.40
C GLU A 160 26.18 6.64 -1.44
N MET A 161 24.96 6.42 -1.89
CA MET A 161 24.37 5.11 -2.10
C MET A 161 24.01 4.94 -3.56
N PHE A 162 24.13 3.70 -4.03
CA PHE A 162 23.82 3.31 -5.40
C PHE A 162 22.95 2.06 -5.40
N LEU A 163 21.79 2.15 -6.05
CA LEU A 163 20.85 1.05 -6.18
C LEU A 163 20.65 0.71 -7.66
N ARG A 164 21.14 -0.46 -8.05
CA ARG A 164 20.86 -1.05 -9.37
C ARG A 164 19.65 -2.01 -9.29
N PRO A 165 18.99 -2.33 -10.42
CA PRO A 165 18.00 -3.40 -10.48
C PRO A 165 18.44 -4.70 -9.78
N GLU A 166 19.69 -5.11 -10.00
CA GLU A 166 20.25 -6.33 -9.41
C GLU A 166 20.36 -6.24 -7.89
N ASP A 167 20.74 -5.07 -7.36
CA ASP A 167 20.89 -4.86 -5.92
C ASP A 167 19.51 -4.86 -5.22
N SER A 168 18.50 -4.26 -5.86
CA SER A 168 17.12 -4.26 -5.37
C SER A 168 16.56 -5.68 -5.30
N VAL A 169 16.68 -6.46 -6.38
CA VAL A 169 16.20 -7.85 -6.43
C VAL A 169 16.97 -8.73 -5.46
N HIS A 170 18.29 -8.59 -5.37
CA HIS A 170 19.09 -9.32 -4.41
C HIS A 170 18.62 -9.08 -2.97
N THR A 171 18.41 -7.82 -2.61
CA THR A 171 17.91 -7.43 -1.28
C THR A 171 16.53 -8.03 -1.01
N GLN A 172 15.61 -7.97 -1.98
CA GLN A 172 14.27 -8.56 -1.83
C GLN A 172 14.33 -10.10 -1.73
N ASN A 173 15.30 -10.76 -2.38
CA ASN A 173 15.56 -12.19 -2.19
C ASN A 173 16.06 -12.52 -0.77
N GLN A 174 16.84 -11.63 -0.15
CA GLN A 174 17.31 -11.77 1.25
C GLN A 174 16.18 -11.51 2.26
N ILE A 175 15.36 -10.49 2.02
CA ILE A 175 14.16 -10.19 2.83
C ILE A 175 13.21 -11.39 2.80
N GLY A 176 13.08 -12.05 1.64
CA GLY A 176 12.25 -13.24 1.47
C GLY A 176 10.76 -12.93 1.44
N ALA A 177 10.35 -11.91 0.67
CA ALA A 177 8.95 -11.55 0.43
C ALA A 177 8.32 -12.40 -0.68
N ASP A 178 7.04 -12.77 -0.58
CA ASP A 178 6.34 -13.57 -1.59
C ASP A 178 6.11 -12.84 -2.92
N ILE A 179 6.04 -11.51 -2.89
CA ILE A 179 5.88 -10.65 -4.07
C ILE A 179 6.93 -9.54 -4.02
N MET A 180 7.69 -9.38 -5.08
CA MET A 180 8.73 -8.36 -5.21
C MET A 180 8.35 -7.40 -6.32
N MET A 181 8.54 -6.11 -6.10
CA MET A 181 8.41 -5.11 -7.15
C MET A 181 9.75 -4.95 -7.88
N ALA A 182 9.71 -4.92 -9.21
CA ALA A 182 10.88 -4.59 -10.01
C ALA A 182 11.32 -3.14 -9.74
N LEU A 183 12.63 -2.88 -9.77
CA LEU A 183 13.13 -1.50 -9.79
C LEU A 183 12.78 -0.83 -11.12
N ASP A 184 12.18 0.35 -11.03
CA ASP A 184 11.71 1.19 -12.12
C ASP A 184 12.28 2.61 -12.02
N ASP A 185 12.18 3.36 -13.12
CA ASP A 185 12.58 4.77 -13.13
C ASP A 185 11.37 5.66 -12.80
N VAL A 186 11.23 5.99 -11.52
CA VAL A 186 10.11 6.75 -11.00
C VAL A 186 10.25 8.24 -11.29
N VAL A 187 9.21 8.80 -11.91
CA VAL A 187 9.08 10.23 -12.21
C VAL A 187 7.75 10.76 -11.68
N GLN A 188 7.71 12.01 -11.22
CA GLN A 188 6.46 12.66 -10.80
C GLN A 188 5.48 12.71 -11.97
N THR A 189 4.21 12.40 -11.74
CA THR A 189 3.16 12.35 -12.76
C THR A 189 3.02 13.62 -13.58
N THR A 190 3.29 14.77 -12.97
CA THR A 190 3.20 16.09 -13.58
C THR A 190 4.44 16.49 -14.37
N THR A 191 5.46 15.64 -14.44
CA THR A 191 6.68 15.90 -15.22
C THR A 191 6.35 15.94 -16.71
N GLN A 192 6.75 17.02 -17.37
CA GLN A 192 6.52 17.23 -18.80
C GLN A 192 7.79 16.96 -19.62
N GLY A 193 7.60 16.68 -20.91
CA GLY A 193 8.68 16.52 -21.89
C GLY A 193 9.38 15.16 -21.85
N GLU A 194 10.59 15.11 -22.41
CA GLU A 194 11.32 13.87 -22.73
C GLU A 194 11.65 13.02 -21.48
N ARG A 195 11.68 13.62 -20.29
CA ARG A 195 12.03 12.92 -19.05
C ARG A 195 11.10 11.75 -18.74
N MET A 196 9.80 11.91 -18.99
CA MET A 196 8.79 10.86 -18.77
C MET A 196 9.01 9.68 -19.72
N LYS A 197 9.29 9.99 -20.99
CA LYS A 197 9.59 8.98 -22.01
C LYS A 197 10.87 8.21 -21.68
N ILE A 198 11.95 8.91 -21.30
CA ILE A 198 13.20 8.28 -20.86
C ILE A 198 12.95 7.33 -19.67
N ALA A 199 12.14 7.75 -18.69
CA ALA A 199 11.78 6.90 -17.55
C ALA A 199 11.01 5.65 -17.96
N CYS A 200 10.02 5.81 -18.84
CA CYS A 200 9.22 4.71 -19.37
C CYS A 200 10.11 3.69 -20.09
N GLU A 201 10.94 4.15 -21.03
CA GLU A 201 11.85 3.30 -21.79
C GLU A 201 12.93 2.65 -20.91
N ARG A 202 13.45 3.37 -19.91
CA ARG A 202 14.40 2.81 -18.93
C ARG A 202 13.75 1.75 -18.07
N THR A 203 12.51 1.94 -17.62
CA THR A 203 11.73 0.94 -16.88
C THR A 203 11.56 -0.34 -17.70
N VAL A 204 11.27 -0.20 -19.00
CA VAL A 204 11.20 -1.34 -19.94
C VAL A 204 12.54 -2.07 -20.09
N ARG A 205 13.67 -1.38 -20.10
CA ARG A 205 14.99 -2.04 -20.14
C ARG A 205 15.38 -2.65 -18.79
N TRP A 206 15.03 -2.00 -17.69
CA TRP A 206 15.36 -2.45 -16.34
C TRP A 206 14.59 -3.71 -15.95
N ILE A 207 13.38 -3.95 -16.45
CA ILE A 207 12.67 -5.19 -16.12
C ILE A 207 13.47 -6.44 -16.52
N ASP A 208 14.19 -6.42 -17.64
CA ASP A 208 15.02 -7.55 -18.08
C ASP A 208 16.15 -7.83 -17.08
N ARG A 209 16.79 -6.77 -16.56
CA ARG A 209 17.82 -6.87 -15.51
C ARG A 209 17.25 -7.37 -14.19
N ASN A 210 16.05 -6.92 -13.81
CA ASN A 210 15.38 -7.42 -12.60
C ASN A 210 15.05 -8.91 -12.73
N ILE A 211 14.56 -9.37 -13.89
CA ILE A 211 14.24 -10.77 -14.16
C ILE A 211 15.51 -11.63 -14.10
N GLU A 212 16.59 -11.20 -14.75
CA GLU A 212 17.87 -11.92 -14.75
C GLU A 212 18.47 -12.04 -13.34
N ALA A 213 18.34 -10.99 -12.52
CA ALA A 213 18.82 -10.99 -11.15
C ALA A 213 18.02 -11.87 -10.18
N HIS A 214 16.77 -12.24 -10.53
CA HIS A 214 15.88 -12.96 -9.63
C HIS A 214 16.24 -14.45 -9.53
N LYS A 215 16.83 -14.82 -8.38
CA LYS A 215 17.36 -16.17 -8.14
C LYS A 215 16.37 -17.12 -7.42
N LYS A 216 15.23 -16.62 -6.96
CA LYS A 216 14.27 -17.37 -6.13
C LYS A 216 12.89 -17.50 -6.78
N GLN A 217 12.85 -17.77 -8.08
CA GLN A 217 11.63 -17.77 -8.90
C GLN A 217 10.57 -18.79 -8.46
N ASN A 218 10.99 -19.86 -7.79
CA ASN A 218 10.07 -20.88 -7.24
C ASN A 218 9.46 -20.49 -5.88
N GLU A 219 9.94 -19.40 -5.27
CA GLU A 219 9.53 -18.96 -3.93
C GLU A 219 8.92 -17.56 -3.91
N GLN A 220 9.37 -16.68 -4.80
CA GLN A 220 8.97 -15.27 -4.82
C GLN A 220 8.54 -14.86 -6.23
N ASN A 221 7.44 -14.13 -6.33
CA ASN A 221 6.99 -13.54 -7.59
C ASN A 221 7.66 -12.18 -7.81
N LEU A 222 7.88 -11.80 -9.07
CA LEU A 222 8.37 -10.47 -9.44
C LEU A 222 7.33 -9.78 -10.31
N TYR A 223 6.84 -8.60 -9.88
CA TYR A 223 5.90 -7.81 -10.66
C TYR A 223 6.63 -6.66 -11.35
N PRO A 224 6.50 -6.52 -12.68
CA PRO A 224 6.86 -5.29 -13.36
C PRO A 224 5.91 -4.14 -12.99
N ILE A 225 6.42 -2.92 -13.11
CA ILE A 225 5.67 -1.68 -12.82
C ILE A 225 5.44 -0.93 -14.12
N VAL A 226 4.17 -0.78 -14.50
CA VAL A 226 3.76 0.04 -15.64
C VAL A 226 3.99 1.52 -15.30
N GLN A 227 4.74 2.20 -16.15
CA GLN A 227 5.05 3.63 -16.07
C GLN A 227 4.53 4.39 -17.31
N GLY A 228 4.77 5.71 -17.37
CA GLY A 228 4.34 6.57 -18.48
C GLY A 228 3.51 7.80 -18.08
N GLY A 229 3.34 8.06 -16.78
CA GLY A 229 2.63 9.24 -16.28
C GLY A 229 1.17 9.26 -16.73
N ILE A 230 0.71 10.42 -17.21
CA ILE A 230 -0.64 10.62 -17.78
C ILE A 230 -0.69 10.52 -19.31
N ASP A 231 0.40 10.08 -19.95
CA ASP A 231 0.48 9.91 -21.40
C ASP A 231 -0.02 8.51 -21.80
N PHE A 232 -1.10 8.47 -22.57
CA PHE A 232 -1.75 7.21 -22.98
C PHE A 232 -0.87 6.36 -23.89
N GLU A 233 -0.10 6.98 -24.78
CA GLU A 233 0.73 6.24 -25.74
C GLU A 233 1.97 5.68 -25.05
N LEU A 234 2.58 6.44 -24.13
CA LEU A 234 3.66 5.91 -23.29
C LEU A 234 3.18 4.78 -22.37
N ARG A 235 1.97 4.88 -21.82
CA ARG A 235 1.36 3.81 -21.02
C ARG A 235 1.15 2.54 -21.84
N LYS A 236 0.57 2.65 -23.04
CA LYS A 236 0.38 1.51 -23.95
C LYS A 236 1.72 0.86 -24.33
N TYR A 237 2.70 1.68 -24.71
CA TYR A 237 4.05 1.18 -24.99
C TYR A 237 4.62 0.39 -23.81
N CYS A 238 4.55 0.94 -22.60
CA CYS A 238 5.03 0.24 -21.40
C CYS A 238 4.26 -1.08 -21.17
N LEU A 239 2.92 -1.05 -21.27
CA LEU A 239 2.06 -2.21 -21.11
C LEU A 239 2.44 -3.33 -22.09
N GLU A 240 2.56 -3.04 -23.38
CA GLU A 240 2.92 -4.02 -24.40
C GLU A 240 4.26 -4.70 -24.09
N GLN A 241 5.26 -3.90 -23.71
CA GLN A 241 6.60 -4.41 -23.39
C GLN A 241 6.59 -5.29 -22.13
N LEU A 242 5.88 -4.89 -21.08
CA LEU A 242 5.83 -5.62 -19.81
C LEU A 242 4.93 -6.87 -19.90
N ILE A 243 3.81 -6.82 -20.61
CA ILE A 243 2.91 -7.96 -20.81
C ILE A 243 3.64 -9.10 -21.54
N SER A 244 4.53 -8.77 -22.50
CA SER A 244 5.34 -9.77 -23.21
C SER A 244 6.24 -10.62 -22.30
N LYS A 245 6.47 -10.19 -21.05
CA LYS A 245 7.29 -10.90 -20.06
C LYS A 245 6.52 -11.97 -19.27
N ASP A 246 5.20 -12.10 -19.46
CA ASP A 246 4.31 -13.07 -18.77
C ASP A 246 4.54 -13.16 -17.25
N ALA A 247 4.54 -12.01 -16.58
CA ALA A 247 4.75 -11.94 -15.14
C ALA A 247 3.58 -12.55 -14.36
N ALA A 248 3.82 -12.88 -13.09
CA ALA A 248 2.80 -13.41 -12.18
C ALA A 248 1.71 -12.38 -11.82
N GLY A 249 1.97 -11.09 -12.06
CA GLY A 249 1.08 -9.96 -11.82
C GLY A 249 1.74 -8.65 -12.23
N TYR A 250 0.98 -7.56 -12.24
CA TYR A 250 1.43 -6.28 -12.78
C TYR A 250 1.07 -5.14 -11.85
N ALA A 251 2.01 -4.23 -11.63
CA ALA A 251 1.76 -3.01 -10.87
C ALA A 251 1.52 -1.81 -11.80
N ILE A 252 0.68 -0.87 -11.38
CA ILE A 252 0.49 0.44 -11.99
C ILE A 252 1.19 1.44 -11.08
N GLY A 253 2.33 1.97 -11.53
CA GLY A 253 3.14 2.94 -10.81
C GLY A 253 3.04 4.35 -11.40
N GLY A 254 3.67 5.30 -10.70
CA GLY A 254 3.71 6.69 -11.14
C GLY A 254 2.31 7.28 -11.28
N LEU A 255 1.46 7.08 -10.27
CA LEU A 255 0.15 7.71 -10.06
C LEU A 255 0.05 8.13 -8.58
N ALA A 256 -0.97 8.93 -8.23
CA ALA A 256 -1.15 9.58 -6.93
C ALA A 256 -0.03 10.59 -6.57
N GLY A 257 0.57 11.22 -7.58
CA GLY A 257 1.69 12.17 -7.47
C GLY A 257 1.30 13.64 -7.58
N GLY A 258 0.01 13.95 -7.75
CA GLY A 258 -0.51 15.32 -7.86
C GLY A 258 -1.29 15.61 -9.15
N GLU A 259 -1.53 14.60 -9.97
CA GLU A 259 -2.38 14.69 -11.16
C GLU A 259 -3.85 14.96 -10.82
N ASP A 260 -4.60 15.47 -11.81
CA ASP A 260 -6.04 15.63 -11.67
C ASP A 260 -6.75 14.27 -11.59
N LYS A 261 -7.83 14.21 -10.80
CA LYS A 261 -8.58 12.96 -10.62
C LYS A 261 -9.16 12.43 -11.92
N GLN A 262 -9.49 13.30 -12.87
CA GLN A 262 -9.98 12.92 -14.18
C GLN A 262 -8.92 12.18 -15.01
N ASP A 263 -7.67 12.61 -14.96
CA ASP A 263 -6.58 11.93 -15.66
C ASP A 263 -6.21 10.64 -14.93
N PHE A 264 -6.17 10.67 -13.60
CA PHE A 264 -5.87 9.51 -12.75
C PHE A 264 -6.73 8.29 -13.09
N TRP A 265 -8.07 8.42 -13.04
CA TRP A 265 -8.95 7.25 -13.23
C TRP A 265 -8.90 6.74 -14.67
N ARG A 266 -8.70 7.64 -15.64
CA ARG A 266 -8.60 7.26 -17.06
C ARG A 266 -7.36 6.43 -17.35
N ILE A 267 -6.22 6.77 -16.73
CA ILE A 267 -5.00 5.97 -16.85
C ILE A 267 -5.16 4.63 -16.15
N VAL A 268 -5.81 4.59 -14.98
CA VAL A 268 -6.14 3.32 -14.32
C VAL A 268 -7.00 2.45 -15.24
N ASN A 269 -8.08 2.99 -15.81
CA ASN A 269 -8.96 2.27 -16.72
C ASN A 269 -8.22 1.77 -17.97
N LEU A 270 -7.38 2.61 -18.59
CA LEU A 270 -6.54 2.21 -19.71
C LEU A 270 -5.65 1.01 -19.34
N CYS A 271 -4.97 1.08 -18.20
CA CYS A 271 -4.07 0.01 -17.78
C CYS A 271 -4.84 -1.29 -17.50
N THR A 272 -5.93 -1.22 -16.73
CA THR A 272 -6.72 -2.40 -16.39
C THR A 272 -7.39 -3.02 -17.62
N ASP A 273 -7.72 -2.23 -18.65
CA ASP A 273 -8.26 -2.71 -19.92
C ASP A 273 -7.27 -3.59 -20.69
N TYR A 274 -5.99 -3.19 -20.76
CA TYR A 274 -4.93 -3.88 -21.50
C TYR A 274 -4.32 -5.05 -20.72
N LEU A 275 -4.28 -4.98 -19.38
CA LEU A 275 -3.65 -6.02 -18.56
C LEU A 275 -4.40 -7.37 -18.64
N PRO A 276 -3.66 -8.51 -18.58
CA PRO A 276 -4.28 -9.83 -18.62
C PRO A 276 -5.28 -10.03 -17.48
N LYS A 277 -6.51 -10.43 -17.80
CA LYS A 277 -7.63 -10.51 -16.83
C LYS A 277 -7.47 -11.63 -15.80
N ASP A 278 -6.60 -12.59 -16.06
CA ASP A 278 -6.25 -13.72 -15.20
C ASP A 278 -5.05 -13.43 -14.28
N LYS A 279 -4.43 -12.24 -14.40
CA LYS A 279 -3.31 -11.81 -13.57
C LYS A 279 -3.75 -10.69 -12.62
N PRO A 280 -3.22 -10.62 -11.39
CA PRO A 280 -3.53 -9.57 -10.44
C PRO A 280 -2.95 -8.21 -10.86
N VAL A 281 -3.74 -7.16 -10.67
CA VAL A 281 -3.37 -5.76 -10.95
C VAL A 281 -3.19 -4.99 -9.63
N TYR A 282 -2.00 -4.43 -9.41
CA TYR A 282 -1.65 -3.69 -8.20
C TYR A 282 -1.50 -2.19 -8.46
N LEU A 283 -2.36 -1.34 -7.92
CA LEU A 283 -2.25 0.11 -8.01
C LEU A 283 -1.50 0.69 -6.80
N MET A 284 -0.30 1.20 -7.05
CA MET A 284 0.62 1.65 -6.00
C MET A 284 0.22 3.02 -5.44
N GLY A 285 0.29 3.20 -4.11
CA GLY A 285 0.19 4.50 -3.43
C GLY A 285 -1.22 5.06 -3.22
N VAL A 286 -2.27 4.33 -3.57
CA VAL A 286 -3.67 4.77 -3.48
C VAL A 286 -4.36 4.28 -2.19
N GLY A 287 -5.01 5.19 -1.46
CA GLY A 287 -5.57 4.85 -0.14
C GLY A 287 -6.79 5.63 0.34
N TYR A 288 -7.35 6.54 -0.46
CA TYR A 288 -8.62 7.16 -0.11
C TYR A 288 -9.77 6.17 -0.34
N PRO A 289 -10.72 6.02 0.58
CA PRO A 289 -11.84 5.08 0.44
C PRO A 289 -12.55 5.16 -0.91
N GLU A 290 -12.86 6.36 -1.39
CA GLU A 290 -13.51 6.59 -2.68
C GLU A 290 -12.65 6.12 -3.86
N ASP A 291 -11.33 6.34 -3.82
CA ASP A 291 -10.42 5.89 -4.86
C ASP A 291 -10.34 4.36 -4.91
N LEU A 292 -10.30 3.71 -3.74
CA LEU A 292 -10.29 2.26 -3.65
C LEU A 292 -11.55 1.67 -4.27
N VAL A 293 -12.73 2.23 -3.97
CA VAL A 293 -14.00 1.78 -4.57
C VAL A 293 -13.98 1.99 -6.07
N VAL A 294 -13.59 3.19 -6.54
CA VAL A 294 -13.57 3.49 -7.98
C VAL A 294 -12.63 2.54 -8.72
N CYS A 295 -11.37 2.47 -8.29
CA CYS A 295 -10.35 1.69 -8.98
C CYS A 295 -10.62 0.19 -8.93
N ALA A 296 -11.24 -0.32 -7.85
CA ALA A 296 -11.68 -1.71 -7.78
C ALA A 296 -12.74 -2.02 -8.85
N CYS A 297 -13.70 -1.10 -9.05
CA CYS A 297 -14.70 -1.22 -10.12
C CYS A 297 -14.07 -1.13 -11.52
N LEU A 298 -12.98 -0.39 -11.67
CA LEU A 298 -12.20 -0.32 -12.92
C LEU A 298 -11.30 -1.56 -13.15
N GLY A 299 -11.25 -2.50 -12.21
CA GLY A 299 -10.53 -3.77 -12.38
C GLY A 299 -9.15 -3.84 -11.71
N VAL A 300 -8.87 -2.95 -10.75
CA VAL A 300 -7.68 -3.08 -9.89
C VAL A 300 -7.93 -4.08 -8.77
N ASP A 301 -6.93 -4.93 -8.52
CA ASP A 301 -7.02 -6.01 -7.55
C ASP A 301 -6.24 -5.74 -6.28
N GLN A 302 -5.23 -4.87 -6.27
CA GLN A 302 -4.42 -4.58 -5.09
C GLN A 302 -4.15 -3.08 -4.98
N PHE A 303 -3.99 -2.56 -3.76
CA PHE A 303 -3.75 -1.14 -3.47
C PHE A 303 -2.81 -1.00 -2.31
N ASP A 304 -1.97 0.03 -2.23
CA ASP A 304 -1.31 0.34 -0.97
C ASP A 304 -1.31 1.80 -0.56
N CYS A 305 -1.36 2.06 0.76
CA CYS A 305 -1.17 3.41 1.24
C CYS A 305 -0.81 3.50 2.73
N VAL A 306 -0.03 4.52 3.08
CA VAL A 306 0.21 4.92 4.47
C VAL A 306 -0.88 5.82 5.05
N PHE A 307 -1.78 6.34 4.21
CA PHE A 307 -2.69 7.42 4.59
C PHE A 307 -3.48 7.09 5.85
N SER A 308 -4.10 5.90 5.92
CA SER A 308 -4.91 5.45 7.07
C SER A 308 -4.18 5.48 8.41
N THR A 309 -2.96 4.94 8.48
CA THR A 309 -2.16 4.90 9.72
C THR A 309 -1.43 6.21 9.96
N ARG A 310 -1.05 6.94 8.91
CA ARG A 310 -0.40 8.25 9.02
C ARG A 310 -1.35 9.29 9.58
N THR A 311 -2.56 9.41 9.03
CA THR A 311 -3.53 10.42 9.48
C THR A 311 -4.20 10.06 10.79
N ALA A 312 -4.29 8.77 11.13
CA ALA A 312 -4.71 8.31 12.46
C ALA A 312 -3.90 9.01 13.57
N ARG A 313 -2.56 9.05 13.42
CA ARG A 313 -1.65 9.73 14.37
C ARG A 313 -1.93 11.22 14.53
N PHE A 314 -2.51 11.85 13.52
CA PHE A 314 -2.89 13.26 13.56
C PHE A 314 -4.35 13.48 13.97
N GLY A 315 -5.08 12.42 14.30
CA GLY A 315 -6.46 12.47 14.77
C GLY A 315 -7.50 12.52 13.66
N THR A 316 -7.24 11.85 12.53
CA THR A 316 -8.28 11.60 11.51
C THR A 316 -8.70 10.14 11.57
N ALA A 317 -9.97 9.90 11.89
CA ALA A 317 -10.60 8.60 11.84
C ALA A 317 -11.51 8.46 10.62
N PHE A 318 -11.61 7.27 10.05
CA PHE A 318 -12.40 7.01 8.83
C PHE A 318 -13.78 6.50 9.22
N THR A 319 -14.83 6.99 8.58
CA THR A 319 -16.22 6.58 8.83
C THR A 319 -16.95 6.37 7.51
N LYS A 320 -18.14 5.76 7.58
CA LYS A 320 -19.02 5.65 6.40
C LYS A 320 -19.47 7.01 5.82
N TYR A 321 -19.26 8.11 6.56
CA TYR A 321 -19.61 9.47 6.16
C TYR A 321 -18.37 10.35 5.90
N GLY A 322 -17.23 9.74 5.56
CA GLY A 322 -15.98 10.46 5.30
C GLY A 322 -15.03 10.49 6.50
N PHE A 323 -14.34 11.61 6.69
CA PHE A 323 -13.26 11.73 7.68
C PHE A 323 -13.70 12.46 8.94
N LEU A 324 -13.67 11.78 10.08
CA LEU A 324 -13.89 12.37 11.40
C LEU A 324 -12.58 12.98 11.94
N LYS A 325 -12.58 14.29 12.17
CA LYS A 325 -11.46 15.02 12.80
C LYS A 325 -11.61 15.01 14.32
N LEU A 326 -10.90 14.08 14.97
CA LEU A 326 -10.93 13.85 16.42
C LEU A 326 -10.36 15.01 17.25
N LYS A 327 -9.76 16.03 16.64
CA LYS A 327 -9.25 17.23 17.33
C LYS A 327 -10.21 18.42 17.26
N ASN A 328 -11.37 18.28 16.63
CA ASN A 328 -12.40 19.32 16.66
C ASN A 328 -13.00 19.43 18.07
N SER A 329 -13.07 20.64 18.63
CA SER A 329 -13.57 20.90 19.99
C SER A 329 -15.00 20.44 20.22
N GLU A 330 -15.84 20.38 19.18
CA GLU A 330 -17.21 19.84 19.25
C GLU A 330 -17.24 18.37 19.71
N ARG A 331 -16.12 17.65 19.57
CA ARG A 331 -15.98 16.24 19.94
C ARG A 331 -15.60 16.01 21.40
N GLN A 332 -15.38 17.08 22.17
CA GLN A 332 -14.91 16.99 23.55
C GLN A 332 -15.87 16.20 24.46
N LEU A 333 -17.18 16.30 24.23
CA LEU A 333 -18.22 15.64 25.04
C LEU A 333 -18.95 14.52 24.28
N ASP A 334 -18.43 14.12 23.12
CA ASP A 334 -19.01 13.06 22.29
C ASP A 334 -18.72 11.68 22.93
N LEU A 335 -19.70 11.15 23.66
CA LEU A 335 -19.58 9.87 24.36
C LEU A 335 -19.81 8.64 23.46
N GLY A 336 -20.19 8.86 22.19
CA GLY A 336 -20.40 7.80 21.21
C GLY A 336 -19.08 7.23 20.65
N PRO A 337 -19.15 6.13 19.88
CA PRO A 337 -18.01 5.58 19.17
C PRO A 337 -17.64 6.43 17.94
N ILE A 338 -16.52 6.10 17.27
CA ILE A 338 -16.15 6.76 16.01
C ILE A 338 -17.22 6.53 14.92
N ASP A 339 -17.79 5.33 14.88
CA ASP A 339 -18.83 4.91 13.95
C ASP A 339 -19.65 3.80 14.63
N ASP A 340 -20.97 3.98 14.69
CA ASP A 340 -21.91 3.09 15.39
C ASP A 340 -22.03 1.71 14.75
N ASP A 341 -21.77 1.60 13.44
CA ASP A 341 -21.85 0.32 12.71
C ASP A 341 -20.50 -0.42 12.70
N CYS A 342 -19.46 0.15 13.30
CA CYS A 342 -18.12 -0.40 13.26
C CYS A 342 -17.89 -1.44 14.37
N GLY A 343 -17.67 -2.69 13.96
CA GLY A 343 -17.40 -3.81 14.86
C GLY A 343 -15.97 -3.89 15.42
N CYS A 344 -15.13 -2.85 15.24
CA CYS A 344 -13.74 -2.85 15.68
C CYS A 344 -13.62 -2.67 17.21
N GLU A 345 -12.47 -3.05 17.77
CA GLU A 345 -12.25 -2.97 19.22
C GLU A 345 -12.23 -1.54 19.74
N THR A 346 -11.79 -0.59 18.91
CA THR A 346 -11.79 0.83 19.25
C THR A 346 -13.22 1.35 19.44
N CYS A 347 -14.12 1.14 18.46
CA CYS A 347 -15.51 1.57 18.55
C CYS A 347 -16.29 0.88 19.67
N LYS A 348 -15.99 -0.39 19.96
CA LYS A 348 -16.68 -1.12 21.03
C LYS A 348 -16.34 -0.66 22.45
N ARG A 349 -15.20 0.02 22.65
CA ARG A 349 -14.65 0.28 23.99
C ARG A 349 -14.38 1.75 24.30
N PHE A 350 -14.16 2.58 23.30
CA PHE A 350 -13.69 3.95 23.50
C PHE A 350 -14.61 4.95 22.84
N SER A 351 -14.91 6.02 23.56
CA SER A 351 -15.66 7.15 23.03
C SER A 351 -14.80 8.09 22.21
N VAL A 352 -15.44 8.84 21.33
CA VAL A 352 -14.81 9.96 20.60
C VAL A 352 -14.22 10.99 21.56
N SER A 353 -14.89 11.29 22.68
CA SER A 353 -14.40 12.18 23.73
C SER A 353 -13.09 11.68 24.35
N PHE A 354 -12.97 10.38 24.65
CA PHE A 354 -11.72 9.81 25.14
C PHE A 354 -10.59 10.01 24.12
N LEU A 355 -10.87 9.73 22.84
CA LEU A 355 -9.90 9.88 21.76
C LEU A 355 -9.52 11.36 21.55
N TYR A 356 -10.47 12.29 21.57
CA TYR A 356 -10.22 13.74 21.49
C TYR A 356 -9.25 14.19 22.58
N ASN A 357 -9.46 13.75 23.82
CA ASN A 357 -8.67 14.19 24.96
C ASN A 357 -7.24 13.61 24.97
N THR A 358 -7.02 12.46 24.30
CA THR A 358 -5.76 11.71 24.32
C THR A 358 -4.96 11.78 23.02
N ILE A 359 -5.60 12.05 21.88
CA ILE A 359 -4.96 12.00 20.55
C ILE A 359 -3.87 13.06 20.39
N GLY A 360 -2.67 12.62 20.01
CA GLY A 360 -1.48 13.47 19.91
C GLY A 360 -0.83 13.83 21.24
N LYS A 361 -1.39 13.39 22.38
CA LYS A 361 -0.78 13.47 23.71
C LYS A 361 -0.24 12.11 24.15
N GLU A 362 -1.02 11.05 23.90
CA GLU A 362 -0.70 9.67 24.24
C GLU A 362 -0.62 8.79 22.99
N GLU A 363 0.31 7.83 23.00
CA GLU A 363 0.52 6.89 21.89
C GLU A 363 -0.64 5.92 21.71
N THR A 364 -1.32 5.56 22.81
CA THR A 364 -2.47 4.64 22.81
C THR A 364 -3.58 5.11 21.87
N ALA A 365 -3.91 6.40 21.87
CA ALA A 365 -4.93 6.95 20.98
C ALA A 365 -4.54 6.82 19.50
N CYS A 366 -3.27 7.04 19.18
CA CYS A 366 -2.76 6.88 17.81
C CYS A 366 -2.88 5.43 17.35
N HIS A 367 -2.59 4.47 18.24
CA HIS A 367 -2.74 3.04 17.98
C HIS A 367 -4.22 2.66 17.78
N LEU A 368 -5.11 3.09 18.67
CA LEU A 368 -6.56 2.81 18.59
C LEU A 368 -7.18 3.35 17.28
N VAL A 369 -6.84 4.57 16.88
CA VAL A 369 -7.35 5.15 15.63
C VAL A 369 -6.72 4.46 14.42
N SER A 370 -5.46 4.01 14.50
CA SER A 370 -4.85 3.21 13.43
C SER A 370 -5.55 1.87 13.27
N TYR A 371 -5.80 1.15 14.37
CA TYR A 371 -6.58 -0.10 14.37
C TYR A 371 -7.94 0.11 13.71
N HIS A 372 -8.66 1.16 14.10
CA HIS A 372 -9.97 1.51 13.55
C HIS A 372 -9.92 1.79 12.04
N ASN A 373 -9.00 2.66 11.59
CA ASN A 373 -8.93 3.03 10.17
C ASN A 373 -8.62 1.83 9.28
N LEU A 374 -7.83 0.87 9.78
CA LEU A 374 -7.52 -0.35 9.05
C LEU A 374 -8.68 -1.32 9.04
N TYR A 375 -9.33 -1.51 10.19
CA TYR A 375 -10.57 -2.26 10.23
C TYR A 375 -11.58 -1.72 9.20
N TYR A 376 -11.76 -0.40 9.15
CA TYR A 376 -12.65 0.25 8.20
C TYR A 376 -12.29 -0.09 6.75
N LEU A 377 -11.03 0.12 6.33
CA LEU A 377 -10.61 -0.14 4.96
C LEU A 377 -10.65 -1.63 4.58
N LEU A 378 -10.22 -2.52 5.49
CA LEU A 378 -10.26 -3.95 5.25
C LEU A 378 -11.70 -4.46 5.15
N ASN A 379 -12.61 -3.93 5.98
CA ASN A 379 -14.02 -4.27 5.91
C ASN A 379 -14.71 -3.67 4.67
N LEU A 380 -14.32 -2.46 4.25
CA LEU A 380 -14.77 -1.85 3.00
C LEU A 380 -14.43 -2.74 1.81
N MET A 381 -13.16 -3.14 1.68
CA MET A 381 -12.71 -4.00 0.57
C MET A 381 -13.33 -5.39 0.64
N LYS A 382 -13.54 -5.93 1.85
CA LYS A 382 -14.28 -7.19 2.06
C LYS A 382 -15.71 -7.11 1.55
N ASN A 383 -16.44 -6.06 1.90
CA ASN A 383 -17.84 -5.91 1.51
C ASN A 383 -17.97 -5.62 0.01
N LEU A 384 -17.03 -4.85 -0.56
CA LEU A 384 -16.97 -4.62 -2.01
C LEU A 384 -16.77 -5.95 -2.74
N ARG A 385 -15.84 -6.79 -2.28
CA ARG A 385 -15.61 -8.11 -2.87
C ARG A 385 -16.84 -9.00 -2.75
N GLN A 386 -17.46 -9.03 -1.58
CA GLN A 386 -18.68 -9.80 -1.34
C GLN A 386 -19.80 -9.36 -2.28
N SER A 387 -19.96 -8.06 -2.53
CA SER A 387 -20.96 -7.53 -3.44
C SER A 387 -20.75 -7.95 -4.90
N ILE A 388 -19.50 -8.16 -5.33
CA ILE A 388 -19.22 -8.77 -6.65
C ILE A 388 -19.70 -10.22 -6.67
N LEU A 389 -19.33 -11.01 -5.65
CA LEU A 389 -19.68 -12.43 -5.58
C LEU A 389 -21.19 -12.65 -5.54
N ASP A 390 -21.92 -11.75 -4.86
CA ASP A 390 -23.37 -11.82 -4.71
C ASP A 390 -24.13 -11.15 -5.87
N GLY A 391 -23.44 -10.56 -6.85
CA GLY A 391 -24.08 -9.82 -7.94
C GLY A 391 -24.79 -8.53 -7.50
N THR A 392 -24.41 -7.96 -6.35
CA THR A 392 -25.01 -6.75 -5.73
C THR A 392 -24.09 -5.52 -5.77
N LEU A 393 -23.01 -5.55 -6.57
CA LEU A 393 -22.02 -4.46 -6.67
C LEU A 393 -22.65 -3.09 -6.92
N GLN A 394 -23.62 -3.03 -7.83
CA GLN A 394 -24.38 -1.81 -8.15
C GLN A 394 -24.98 -1.17 -6.88
N GLN A 395 -25.67 -1.98 -6.06
CA GLN A 395 -26.28 -1.51 -4.82
C GLN A 395 -25.22 -1.10 -3.78
N PHE A 396 -24.15 -1.87 -3.66
CA PHE A 396 -23.04 -1.55 -2.76
C PHE A 396 -22.43 -0.18 -3.09
N VAL A 397 -22.10 0.08 -4.36
CA VAL A 397 -21.48 1.35 -4.80
C VAL A 397 -22.42 2.53 -4.57
N ASN A 398 -23.71 2.38 -4.88
CA ASN A 398 -24.72 3.40 -4.61
C ASN A 398 -24.80 3.73 -3.10
N ASN A 399 -24.88 2.71 -2.25
CA ASN A 399 -24.93 2.90 -0.79
C ASN A 399 -23.65 3.54 -0.25
N PHE A 400 -22.49 3.12 -0.75
CA PHE A 400 -21.20 3.68 -0.36
C PHE A 400 -21.15 5.18 -0.67
N PHE A 401 -21.37 5.59 -1.91
CA PHE A 401 -21.27 7.01 -2.28
C PHE A 401 -22.41 7.87 -1.70
N LYS A 402 -23.62 7.31 -1.50
CA LYS A 402 -24.70 8.01 -0.80
C LYS A 402 -24.31 8.37 0.62
N ASN A 403 -23.70 7.43 1.35
CA ASN A 403 -23.25 7.66 2.72
C ASN A 403 -22.00 8.54 2.75
N TYR A 404 -21.00 8.25 1.92
CA TYR A 404 -19.70 8.90 1.98
C TYR A 404 -19.77 10.40 1.67
N TYR A 405 -20.68 10.80 0.78
CA TYR A 405 -20.94 12.21 0.43
C TYR A 405 -22.24 12.76 1.03
N LYS A 406 -22.77 12.12 2.09
CA LYS A 406 -24.05 12.50 2.70
C LYS A 406 -24.10 13.96 3.13
N TYR A 407 -23.01 14.48 3.67
CA TYR A 407 -22.95 15.84 4.20
C TYR A 407 -22.64 16.89 3.13
N GLU A 408 -21.80 16.54 2.15
CA GLU A 408 -21.48 17.40 1.01
C GLU A 408 -22.66 17.53 0.03
N LYS A 409 -23.60 16.58 0.06
CA LYS A 409 -24.76 16.48 -0.83
C LYS A 409 -24.39 16.58 -2.32
N LYS A 410 -23.16 16.22 -2.67
CA LYS A 410 -22.63 16.30 -4.03
C LYS A 410 -21.53 15.28 -4.26
N ILE A 411 -21.69 14.48 -5.31
CA ILE A 411 -20.64 13.57 -5.79
C ILE A 411 -19.74 14.35 -6.77
N PRO A 412 -18.40 14.27 -6.63
CA PRO A 412 -17.46 14.77 -7.62
C PRO A 412 -17.72 14.23 -9.03
N GLN A 413 -17.52 15.06 -10.07
CA GLN A 413 -17.80 14.67 -11.46
C GLN A 413 -16.94 13.49 -11.92
N TRP A 414 -15.65 13.47 -11.55
CA TRP A 414 -14.74 12.39 -11.93
C TRP A 414 -15.21 11.00 -11.45
N ILE A 415 -15.91 10.92 -10.31
CA ILE A 415 -16.48 9.66 -9.81
C ILE A 415 -17.61 9.21 -10.73
N LYS A 416 -18.48 10.13 -11.15
CA LYS A 416 -19.59 9.82 -12.06
C LYS A 416 -19.05 9.27 -13.38
N ASP A 417 -18.07 9.97 -13.97
CA ASP A 417 -17.45 9.58 -15.23
C ASP A 417 -16.73 8.22 -15.10
N ALA A 418 -16.01 7.99 -14.00
CA ALA A 418 -15.33 6.72 -13.76
C ALA A 418 -16.31 5.55 -13.54
N MET A 419 -17.43 5.78 -12.85
CA MET A 419 -18.47 4.78 -12.66
C MET A 419 -19.21 4.44 -13.96
N GLU A 420 -19.45 5.44 -14.82
CA GLU A 420 -19.96 5.20 -16.17
C GLU A 420 -19.00 4.32 -16.98
N ALA A 421 -17.70 4.61 -16.95
CA ALA A 421 -16.68 3.77 -17.58
C ALA A 421 -16.66 2.33 -17.02
N ALA A 422 -16.85 2.18 -15.71
CA ALA A 422 -17.00 0.89 -15.05
C ALA A 422 -18.37 0.20 -15.29
N LYS A 423 -19.28 0.83 -16.05
CA LYS A 423 -20.65 0.38 -16.32
C LYS A 423 -21.50 0.22 -15.04
N ILE A 424 -21.29 1.12 -14.08
CA ILE A 424 -22.03 1.21 -12.82
C ILE A 424 -22.82 2.51 -12.79
N ASN A 425 -24.13 2.43 -12.60
CA ASN A 425 -24.99 3.62 -12.59
C ASN A 425 -25.10 4.19 -11.16
N LEU A 426 -24.90 5.48 -10.96
CA LEU A 426 -25.20 6.12 -9.67
C LEU A 426 -26.65 6.63 -9.71
N THR A 427 -27.56 5.93 -9.03
CA THR A 427 -29.03 6.11 -9.14
C THR A 427 -29.67 6.72 -7.88
N PHE A 428 -28.89 7.08 -6.87
CA PHE A 428 -29.41 7.71 -5.66
C PHE A 428 -29.46 9.24 -5.77
N THR A 429 -30.33 9.84 -4.97
CA THR A 429 -30.35 11.27 -4.69
C THR A 429 -29.98 11.51 -3.23
N PHE A 430 -29.48 12.71 -2.92
CA PHE A 430 -29.34 13.17 -1.55
C PHE A 430 -30.70 13.68 -1.08
N ASP A 431 -31.08 13.33 0.15
CA ASP A 431 -32.30 13.86 0.76
C ASP A 431 -32.12 15.39 0.98
N GLU A 432 -33.17 16.17 0.75
CA GLU A 432 -33.14 17.65 0.77
C GLU A 432 -32.69 18.26 2.11
#